data_AF-A0AAC8ZYN4-F1
#
_entry.id   AF-A0AAC8ZYN4-F1
#
_cell.length_a   1.000
_cell.length_b   1.000
_cell.length_c   1.000
_cell.angle_alpha   90.00
_cell.angle_beta   90.00
_cell.angle_gamma   90.00
#
_symmetry.space_group_name_H-M   'P 1'
#
loop_
_entity.id
_entity.type
_entity.pdbx_description
1 polymer ?
#
loop_
_entity_poly.entity_id
_entity_poly.type
_entity_poly.pdbx_seq_one_letter_code
_entity_poly.pdbx_strand_id
1 'polypeptide(L)'
;MNYDKYLDDLNYEDADTVLGSVMSAAGFPKIDNIEDACDVAYLSGNESDRKIIEQHQPMFYNTLEHRLVNKQDVINIINRLNTNKK
;
A
#
# COMPACT_ATOMS: atom_id res chain seq x y z
N MET A 1 -3.93 -18.89 2.67
CA MET A 1 -2.64 -18.29 2.25
C MET A 1 -1.89 -17.82 3.49
N ASN A 2 -0.55 -17.87 3.55
CA ASN A 2 0.22 -17.28 4.66
C ASN A 2 0.90 -16.00 4.12
N TYR A 3 0.58 -14.85 4.71
CA TYR A 3 1.15 -13.55 4.33
C TYR A 3 2.32 -13.15 5.22
N ASP A 4 2.63 -13.89 6.28
CA ASP A 4 3.65 -13.55 7.26
C ASP A 4 5.06 -13.58 6.65
N LYS A 5 5.25 -14.34 5.56
CA LYS A 5 6.50 -14.34 4.79
C LYS A 5 6.88 -12.94 4.27
N TYR A 6 5.90 -12.07 4.02
CA TYR A 6 6.14 -10.71 3.54
C TYR A 6 6.58 -9.76 4.65
N LEU A 7 6.45 -10.15 5.93
CA LEU A 7 6.96 -9.35 7.04
C LEU A 7 8.49 -9.34 7.08
N ASP A 8 9.12 -10.45 6.70
CA ASP A 8 10.58 -10.51 6.59
C ASP A 8 11.09 -9.67 5.42
N ASP A 9 10.36 -9.64 4.30
CA ASP A 9 10.70 -8.85 3.09
C ASP A 9 10.79 -7.35 3.42
N LEU A 10 10.01 -6.85 4.38
CA LEU A 10 10.08 -5.45 4.85
C LEU A 10 11.45 -5.05 5.45
N ASN A 11 12.32 -6.01 5.75
CA ASN A 11 13.69 -5.73 6.20
C ASN A 11 14.64 -5.43 5.04
N TYR A 12 14.30 -5.84 3.83
CA TYR A 12 15.19 -5.80 2.66
C TYR A 12 14.64 -4.95 1.52
N GLU A 13 13.31 -4.81 1.43
CA GLU A 13 12.60 -4.10 0.38
C GLU A 13 11.82 -2.90 0.93
N ASP A 14 11.47 -1.98 0.04
CA ASP A 14 10.61 -0.85 0.38
C ASP A 14 9.16 -1.30 0.56
N ALA A 15 8.39 -0.50 1.29
CA ALA A 15 7.02 -0.86 1.66
C ALA A 15 6.07 -0.95 0.46
N ASP A 16 6.31 -0.17 -0.60
CA ASP A 16 5.47 -0.14 -1.79
C ASP A 16 5.64 -1.43 -2.61
N THR A 17 6.88 -1.88 -2.79
CA THR A 17 7.22 -3.17 -3.43
C THR A 17 6.63 -4.35 -2.66
N VAL A 18 6.83 -4.40 -1.33
CA VAL A 18 6.28 -5.49 -0.51
C VAL A 18 4.76 -5.47 -0.55
N LEU A 19 4.12 -4.30 -0.49
CA LEU A 19 2.67 -4.18 -0.61
C LEU A 19 2.18 -4.72 -1.96
N GLY A 20 2.89 -4.46 -3.06
CA GLY A 20 2.61 -5.04 -4.37
C GLY A 20 2.54 -6.56 -4.35
N SER A 21 3.52 -7.19 -3.71
CA SER A 21 3.56 -8.64 -3.53
C SER A 21 2.40 -9.17 -2.68
N VAL A 22 2.04 -8.46 -1.59
CA VAL A 22 0.90 -8.81 -0.73
C VAL A 22 -0.43 -8.68 -1.49
N MET A 23 -0.66 -7.57 -2.18
CA MET A 23 -1.88 -7.30 -2.94
C MET A 23 -2.04 -8.31 -4.08
N SER A 24 -0.98 -8.59 -4.83
CA SER A 24 -0.97 -9.62 -5.88
C SER A 24 -1.34 -11.00 -5.33
N ALA A 25 -0.71 -11.41 -4.23
CA ALA A 25 -1.03 -12.67 -3.55
C ALA A 25 -2.46 -12.74 -3.02
N ALA A 26 -3.03 -11.60 -2.62
CA ALA A 26 -4.40 -11.51 -2.12
C ALA A 26 -5.46 -11.32 -3.23
N GLY A 27 -5.05 -11.17 -4.50
CA GLY A 27 -5.95 -10.93 -5.62
C GLY A 27 -6.49 -9.50 -5.70
N PHE A 28 -5.67 -8.52 -5.32
CA PHE A 28 -5.99 -7.09 -5.29
C PHE A 28 -7.32 -6.77 -4.58
N PRO A 29 -7.48 -7.17 -3.32
CA PRO A 29 -8.66 -6.80 -2.55
C PRO A 29 -8.70 -5.29 -2.35
N LYS A 30 -9.90 -4.73 -2.25
CA LYS A 30 -10.04 -3.33 -1.85
C LYS A 30 -9.57 -3.17 -0.39
N ILE A 31 -8.61 -2.27 -0.18
CA ILE A 31 -8.11 -1.88 1.14
C ILE A 31 -8.49 -0.43 1.35
N ASP A 32 -9.17 -0.14 2.46
CA ASP A 32 -9.63 1.22 2.73
C ASP A 32 -8.45 2.19 2.84
N ASN A 33 -8.53 3.31 2.12
CA ASN A 33 -7.56 4.39 2.10
C ASN A 33 -6.17 4.04 1.54
N ILE A 34 -6.03 2.87 0.91
CA ILE A 34 -4.83 2.48 0.17
C ILE A 34 -5.26 2.34 -1.29
N GLU A 35 -4.94 3.35 -2.08
CA GLU A 35 -5.41 3.49 -3.45
C GLU A 35 -4.24 3.46 -4.43
N ASP A 36 -4.54 3.25 -5.71
CA ASP A 36 -3.57 3.41 -6.80
C ASP A 36 -3.09 4.87 -6.81
N ALA A 37 -1.78 5.06 -6.72
CA ALA A 37 -1.20 6.40 -6.63
C ALA A 37 -1.43 7.22 -7.90
N CYS A 38 -1.49 6.59 -9.08
CA CYS A 38 -1.81 7.29 -10.33
C CYS A 38 -3.24 7.84 -10.27
N ASP A 39 -4.20 7.02 -9.82
CA ASP A 39 -5.58 7.48 -9.65
C ASP A 39 -5.67 8.64 -8.67
N VAL A 40 -4.94 8.58 -7.54
CA VAL A 40 -4.89 9.70 -6.58
C VAL A 40 -4.32 10.97 -7.23
N ALA A 41 -3.24 10.87 -7.99
CA ALA A 41 -2.60 12.02 -8.63
C ALA A 41 -3.50 12.71 -9.67
N TYR A 42 -4.33 11.95 -10.39
CA TYR A 42 -5.17 12.48 -11.47
C TYR A 42 -6.62 12.79 -11.04
N LEU A 43 -7.16 12.11 -10.03
CA LEU A 43 -8.59 12.17 -9.68
C LEU A 43 -8.89 12.90 -8.37
N SER A 44 -7.93 12.97 -7.42
CA SER A 44 -8.21 13.57 -6.09
C SER A 44 -8.28 15.09 -6.09
N GLY A 45 -7.63 15.75 -7.06
CA GLY A 45 -7.48 17.22 -7.08
C GLY A 45 -6.61 17.79 -5.96
N ASN A 46 -5.94 16.96 -5.15
CA ASN A 46 -5.04 17.41 -4.10
C ASN A 46 -3.63 17.65 -4.65
N GLU A 47 -3.23 18.91 -4.81
CA GLU A 47 -1.92 19.28 -5.33
C GLU A 47 -0.75 18.81 -4.46
N SER A 48 -0.94 18.70 -3.14
CA SER A 48 0.11 18.25 -2.22
C SER A 48 0.41 16.77 -2.43
N ASP A 49 -0.64 15.95 -2.47
CA ASP A 49 -0.52 14.51 -2.71
C ASP A 49 0.07 14.26 -4.09
N ARG A 50 -0.44 14.98 -5.10
CA ARG A 50 0.08 14.92 -6.46
C ARG A 50 1.58 15.21 -6.53
N LYS A 51 2.09 16.24 -5.84
CA LYS A 51 3.53 16.54 -5.82
C LYS A 51 4.35 15.41 -5.20
N ILE A 52 3.86 14.82 -4.10
CA ILE A 52 4.52 13.69 -3.44
C ILE A 52 4.59 12.49 -4.40
N ILE A 53 3.47 12.16 -5.04
CA ILE A 53 3.35 11.04 -5.97
C ILE A 53 4.22 11.28 -7.22
N GLU A 54 4.19 12.48 -7.80
CA GLU A 54 5.02 12.83 -8.95
C GLU A 54 6.52 12.72 -8.64
N GLN A 55 6.93 13.05 -7.41
CA GLN A 55 8.32 12.98 -6.99
C GLN A 55 8.81 11.54 -6.76
N HIS A 56 7.98 10.67 -6.18
CA HIS A 56 8.41 9.34 -5.73
C HIS A 56 7.92 8.21 -6.65
N GLN A 57 6.93 8.48 -7.50
CA GLN A 57 6.30 7.52 -8.41
C GLN A 57 5.92 6.18 -7.74
N PRO A 58 5.24 6.19 -6.56
CA PRO A 58 4.81 4.95 -5.91
C PRO A 58 3.69 4.28 -6.72
N MET A 59 3.47 2.99 -6.47
CA MET A 59 2.31 2.27 -6.98
C MET A 59 1.09 2.47 -6.07
N PHE A 60 1.27 2.44 -4.74
CA PHE A 60 0.19 2.64 -3.78
C PHE A 60 0.38 3.93 -2.97
N TYR A 61 -0.75 4.52 -2.56
CA TYR A 61 -0.75 5.73 -1.75
C TYR A 61 -1.72 5.65 -0.58
N ASN A 62 -1.31 6.17 0.57
CA ASN A 62 -2.17 6.26 1.75
C ASN A 62 -2.94 7.59 1.71
N THR A 63 -4.21 7.53 1.32
CA THR A 63 -5.08 8.71 1.16
C THR A 63 -5.64 9.24 2.47
N LEU A 64 -5.59 8.46 3.56
CA LEU A 64 -6.01 8.92 4.89
C LEU A 64 -4.95 9.80 5.52
N GLU A 65 -3.68 9.39 5.41
CA GLU A 65 -2.54 10.05 6.03
C GLU A 65 -1.79 11.00 5.07
N HIS A 66 -2.23 11.08 3.81
CA HIS A 66 -1.63 11.92 2.75
C HIS A 66 -0.11 11.72 2.61
N ARG A 67 0.31 10.45 2.51
CA ARG A 67 1.73 10.06 2.39
C ARG A 67 1.93 8.75 1.64
N LEU A 68 3.19 8.48 1.30
CA LEU A 68 3.62 7.16 0.79
C LEU A 68 3.29 6.06 1.80
N VAL A 69 3.04 4.86 1.29
CA VAL A 69 2.90 3.64 2.09
C VAL A 69 4.20 3.39 2.85
N ASN A 70 4.07 3.04 4.14
CA ASN A 70 5.19 2.67 4.99
C ASN A 70 5.06 1.23 5.51
N LYS A 71 6.09 0.76 6.23
CA LYS A 71 6.11 -0.61 6.78
C LYS A 71 4.91 -0.91 7.68
N GLN A 72 4.46 0.06 8.47
CA GLN A 72 3.33 -0.13 9.39
C GLN A 72 2.01 -0.33 8.62
N ASP A 73 1.81 0.39 7.52
CA ASP A 73 0.65 0.20 6.65
C ASP A 73 0.63 -1.25 6.11
N VAL A 74 1.76 -1.76 5.63
CA VAL A 74 1.90 -3.14 5.14
C VAL A 74 1.59 -4.16 6.23
N ILE A 75 2.15 -3.99 7.44
CA ILE A 75 1.88 -4.86 8.60
C ILE A 75 0.39 -4.89 8.92
N ASN A 76 -0.26 -3.72 8.95
CA ASN A 76 -1.69 -3.61 9.24
C ASN A 76 -2.54 -4.33 8.18
N ILE A 77 -2.18 -4.19 6.90
CA ILE A 77 -2.86 -4.86 5.79
C ILE A 77 -2.71 -6.37 5.89
N ILE A 78 -1.49 -6.88 6.12
CA ILE A 78 -1.24 -8.31 6.33
C ILE A 78 -2.09 -8.86 7.48
N ASN A 79 -2.14 -8.16 8.62
CA ASN A 79 -2.95 -8.55 9.77
C ASN A 79 -4.46 -8.58 9.45
N ARG A 80 -4.97 -7.58 8.72
CA ARG A 80 -6.36 -7.55 8.25
C ARG A 80 -6.67 -8.74 7.32
N LEU A 81 -5.80 -9.00 6.34
CA LEU A 81 -5.95 -10.11 5.39
C LEU A 81 -5.84 -11.48 6.06
N ASN A 82 -5.06 -11.60 7.13
CA ASN A 82 -5.01 -12.82 7.95
C ASN A 82 -6.27 -13.01 8.79
N THR A 83 -6.85 -11.93 9.31
CA THR A 83 -8.06 -11.97 10.15
C THR A 83 -9.31 -12.30 9.33
N ASN A 84 -9.44 -11.74 8.13
CA ASN A 84 -10.56 -11.99 7.20
C ASN A 84 -10.61 -13.43 6.62
N LYS A 85 -9.69 -14.31 7.03
CA LYS A 85 -9.71 -15.76 6.70
C LYS A 85 -10.57 -16.59 7.64
N LYS A 86 -10.93 -16.05 8.81
CA LYS A 86 -11.79 -16.73 9.79
C LYS A 86 -13.26 -16.49 9.47
#